data_AF-A0A537GR09-F1
#
_entry.id   AF-A0A537GR09-F1
#
_cell.length_a   1.000
_cell.length_b   1.000
_cell.length_c   1.000
_cell.angle_alpha   90.00
_cell.angle_beta   90.00
_cell.angle_gamma   90.00
#
_symmetry.space_group_name_H-M   'P 1'
#
loop_
_entity.id
_entity.type
_entity.pdbx_description
1 polymer ?
#
loop_
_entity_poly.entity_id
_entity_poly.type
_entity_poly.pdbx_seq_one_letter_code
_entity_poly.pdbx_strand_id
1 'polypeptide(L)'
;MLLSVTDRDFAEEFSRCLAKLLHRALPYKVWWSEKRKRCIVQGASIFLYKFLSHQWLELKPWIEHCNKCTACYLRAFFDGEGCISRRQLTISNTNVELLVYARELLRKFGVESTGPYLGKLAGTVLKDSQTGKLYKRKKNCYYSYVSVRNLPQFAEHIGFTIERKQRRLRAACT
;
A
#
# COMPACT_ATOMS: atom_id res chain seq x y z
N MET A 1 12.36 -12.84 -1.94
CA MET A 1 11.13 -12.02 -1.96
C MET A 1 10.57 -11.98 -3.37
N LEU A 2 9.27 -12.19 -3.51
CA LEU A 2 8.55 -12.19 -4.79
C LEU A 2 7.36 -11.26 -4.67
N LEU A 3 7.30 -10.22 -5.51
CA LEU A 3 6.11 -9.39 -5.69
C LEU A 3 5.33 -9.89 -6.91
N SER A 4 4.00 -10.00 -6.78
CA SER A 4 3.10 -10.42 -7.85
C SER A 4 1.83 -9.58 -7.84
N VAL A 5 1.80 -8.56 -8.70
CA VAL A 5 0.80 -7.49 -8.69
C VAL A 5 0.26 -7.21 -10.10
N THR A 6 -0.92 -6.64 -10.19
CA THR A 6 -1.53 -6.26 -11.47
C THR A 6 -1.08 -4.87 -11.93
N ASP A 7 -0.69 -4.01 -10.99
CA ASP A 7 -0.24 -2.65 -11.25
C ASP A 7 1.25 -2.65 -11.60
N ARG A 8 1.57 -2.26 -12.85
CA ARG A 8 2.94 -2.24 -13.36
C ARG A 8 3.76 -1.11 -12.74
N ASP A 9 3.19 0.08 -12.59
CA ASP A 9 3.87 1.24 -12.01
C ASP A 9 4.31 0.92 -10.57
N PHE A 10 3.43 0.25 -9.81
CA PHE A 10 3.77 -0.22 -8.47
C PHE A 10 4.91 -1.25 -8.48
N ALA A 11 4.92 -2.17 -9.45
CA ALA A 11 5.98 -3.17 -9.59
C ALA A 11 7.33 -2.52 -9.93
N GLU A 12 7.35 -1.51 -10.80
CA GLU A 12 8.56 -0.77 -11.18
C GLU A 12 9.10 0.06 -10.00
N GLU A 13 8.23 0.74 -9.26
CA GLU A 13 8.64 1.47 -8.05
C GLU A 13 9.17 0.55 -6.96
N PHE A 14 8.51 -0.60 -6.74
CA PHE A 14 9.01 -1.62 -5.81
C PHE A 14 10.40 -2.14 -6.23
N SER A 15 10.57 -2.42 -7.53
CA SER A 15 11.85 -2.86 -8.09
C SER A 15 12.97 -1.84 -7.84
N ARG A 16 12.70 -0.56 -8.10
CA ARG A 16 13.62 0.55 -7.87
C ARG A 16 13.99 0.67 -6.39
N CYS A 17 13.02 0.60 -5.49
CA CYS A 17 13.25 0.65 -4.04
C CYS A 17 14.09 -0.53 -3.55
N LEU A 18 13.80 -1.74 -4.03
CA LEU A 18 14.54 -2.94 -3.66
C LEU A 18 15.99 -2.89 -4.13
N ALA A 19 16.25 -2.38 -5.34
CA ALA A 19 17.61 -2.21 -5.85
C ALA A 19 18.41 -1.20 -5.01
N LYS A 20 17.80 -0.07 -4.63
CA LYS A 20 18.44 0.92 -3.75
C LYS A 20 18.77 0.32 -2.38
N LEU A 21 17.84 -0.41 -1.78
CA LEU A 21 18.03 -1.03 -0.46
C LEU A 21 19.14 -2.10 -0.46
N LEU A 22 19.28 -2.83 -1.56
CA LEU A 22 20.29 -3.89 -1.70
C LEU A 22 21.55 -3.41 -2.45
N HIS A 23 21.76 -2.09 -2.55
CA HIS A 23 22.93 -1.46 -3.16
C HIS A 23 23.24 -1.97 -4.57
N ARG A 24 22.21 -2.21 -5.39
CA ARG A 24 22.35 -2.58 -6.80
C ARG A 24 22.33 -1.35 -7.68
N ALA A 25 23.21 -1.33 -8.69
CA ALA A 25 23.28 -0.25 -9.67
C ALA A 25 22.02 -0.14 -10.54
N LEU A 26 21.39 -1.28 -10.86
CA LEU A 26 20.20 -1.34 -11.72
C LEU A 26 18.99 -1.90 -10.96
N PRO A 27 17.76 -1.39 -11.27
CA PRO A 27 16.52 -1.99 -10.81
C PRO A 27 16.41 -3.48 -11.15
N TYR A 28 15.63 -4.21 -10.37
CA TYR A 28 15.26 -5.58 -10.69
C TYR A 28 14.39 -5.62 -11.96
N LYS A 29 14.54 -6.70 -12.74
CA LYS A 29 13.67 -6.92 -13.90
C LYS A 29 12.22 -7.02 -13.44
N VAL A 30 11.34 -6.23 -14.06
CA VAL A 30 9.89 -6.39 -13.98
C VAL A 30 9.44 -7.13 -15.23
N TRP A 31 8.74 -8.24 -15.08
CA TRP A 31 8.21 -8.97 -16.24
C TRP A 31 6.75 -9.37 -16.02
N TRP A 32 6.01 -9.43 -17.12
CA TRP A 32 4.64 -9.94 -17.10
C TRP A 32 4.65 -11.47 -17.13
N SER A 33 3.84 -12.09 -16.26
CA SER A 33 3.64 -13.53 -16.23
C SER A 33 2.27 -13.87 -16.80
N GLU A 34 2.22 -14.42 -18.01
CA GLU A 34 0.96 -14.83 -18.65
C GLU A 34 0.17 -15.84 -17.81
N LYS A 35 0.87 -16.80 -17.18
CA LYS A 35 0.25 -17.79 -16.28
C LYS A 35 -0.45 -17.16 -15.07
N ARG A 36 0.10 -16.07 -14.53
CA ARG A 36 -0.44 -15.40 -13.33
C ARG A 36 -1.28 -14.16 -13.65
N LYS A 37 -1.24 -13.68 -14.90
CA LYS A 37 -1.81 -12.41 -15.36
C LYS A 37 -1.39 -11.24 -14.45
N ARG A 38 -0.10 -11.19 -14.11
CA ARG A 38 0.50 -10.24 -13.15
C ARG A 38 1.93 -9.86 -13.52
N CYS A 39 2.33 -8.65 -13.15
CA CYS A 39 3.71 -8.19 -13.10
C CYS A 39 4.43 -8.85 -11.92
N ILE A 40 5.62 -9.38 -12.19
CA ILE A 40 6.47 -10.06 -11.23
C ILE A 40 7.76 -9.29 -11.04
N VAL A 41 8.18 -9.16 -9.79
CA VAL A 41 9.52 -8.69 -9.39
C VAL A 41 10.08 -9.68 -8.38
N GLN A 42 11.30 -10.16 -8.60
CA GLN A 42 11.94 -11.12 -7.71
C GLN A 42 13.34 -10.66 -7.34
N GLY A 43 13.60 -10.59 -6.04
CA GLY A 43 14.92 -10.37 -5.48
C GLY A 43 15.16 -11.26 -4.27
N ALA A 44 16.40 -11.68 -4.07
CA ALA A 44 16.77 -12.54 -2.96
C ALA A 44 17.75 -11.79 -2.04
N SER A 45 17.41 -11.72 -0.76
CA SER A 45 18.30 -11.25 0.30
C SER A 45 17.86 -11.92 1.60
N ILE A 46 18.77 -12.70 2.20
CA ILE A 46 18.50 -13.40 3.46
C ILE A 46 18.31 -12.39 4.59
N PHE A 47 19.12 -11.32 4.62
CA PHE A 47 19.01 -10.25 5.61
C PHE A 47 17.66 -9.55 5.53
N LEU A 48 17.23 -9.15 4.33
CA LEU A 48 15.95 -8.50 4.15
C LEU A 48 14.78 -9.43 4.48
N TYR A 49 14.88 -10.71 4.12
CA TYR A 49 13.87 -11.70 4.48
C TYR A 49 13.76 -11.85 6.00
N LYS A 50 14.88 -12.02 6.70
CA LYS A 50 14.90 -12.10 8.17
C LYS A 50 14.30 -10.84 8.78
N PHE A 51 14.74 -9.66 8.35
CA PHE A 51 14.21 -8.37 8.78
C PHE A 51 12.68 -8.29 8.63
N LEU A 52 12.15 -8.57 7.45
CA LEU A 52 10.70 -8.50 7.17
C LEU A 52 9.87 -9.63 7.81
N SER A 53 10.53 -10.68 8.30
CA SER A 53 9.86 -11.79 8.99
C SER A 53 9.56 -11.48 10.46
N HIS A 54 10.13 -10.41 11.02
CA HIS A 54 9.80 -9.94 12.36
C HIS A 54 8.37 -9.40 12.42
N GLN A 55 7.82 -9.26 13.63
CA GLN A 55 6.50 -8.68 13.79
C GLN A 55 6.54 -7.22 13.33
N TRP A 56 5.53 -6.79 12.58
CA TRP A 56 5.48 -5.42 12.06
C TRP A 56 5.51 -4.36 13.17
N LEU A 57 5.07 -4.70 14.38
CA LEU A 57 5.15 -3.85 15.58
C LEU A 57 6.59 -3.47 15.93
N GLU A 58 7.55 -4.35 15.68
CA GLU A 58 8.98 -4.10 15.93
C GLU A 58 9.55 -3.04 14.99
N LEU A 59 8.85 -2.73 13.89
CA LEU A 59 9.24 -1.69 12.93
C LEU A 59 8.81 -0.28 13.37
N LYS A 60 7.95 -0.16 14.41
CA LYS A 60 7.43 1.13 14.89
C LYS A 60 8.53 2.16 15.18
N PRO A 61 9.64 1.83 15.89
CA PRO A 61 10.70 2.79 16.16
C PRO A 61 11.31 3.41 14.90
N TRP A 62 11.37 2.67 13.80
CA TRP A 62 11.90 3.17 12.52
C TRP A 62 10.86 3.95 11.72
N ILE A 63 9.59 3.53 11.78
CA ILE A 63 8.49 4.23 11.14
C ILE A 63 8.25 5.60 11.78
N GLU A 64 8.32 5.67 13.11
CA GLU A 64 8.03 6.87 13.90
C GLU A 64 9.27 7.71 14.18
N HIS A 65 10.45 7.32 13.68
CA HIS A 65 11.72 7.99 13.92
C HIS A 65 11.69 9.50 13.62
N CYS A 66 11.00 9.88 12.54
CA CYS A 66 10.75 11.28 12.19
C CYS A 66 9.57 11.39 11.21
N ASN A 67 9.05 12.62 11.04
CA ASN A 67 7.93 12.89 10.12
C ASN A 67 8.20 12.37 8.69
N LYS A 68 9.44 12.47 8.21
CA LYS A 68 9.81 11.95 6.89
C LYS A 68 9.67 10.42 6.82
N CYS A 69 10.12 9.69 7.83
CA CYS A 69 9.97 8.23 7.88
C CYS A 69 8.50 7.82 7.96
N THR A 70 7.71 8.51 8.78
CA THR A 70 6.29 8.23 8.93
C THR A 70 5.52 8.51 7.64
N ALA A 71 5.79 9.64 6.98
CA ALA A 71 5.21 9.95 5.69
C ALA A 71 5.61 8.94 4.61
N CYS A 72 6.88 8.50 4.57
CA CYS A 72 7.33 7.47 3.65
C CYS A 72 6.62 6.11 3.88
N TYR A 73 6.43 5.72 5.13
CA TYR A 73 5.69 4.51 5.47
C TYR A 73 4.23 4.61 5.02
N LEU A 74 3.55 5.70 5.36
CA LEU A 74 2.16 5.94 4.94
C LEU A 74 2.05 5.95 3.41
N ARG A 75 2.93 6.66 2.72
CA ARG A 75 2.99 6.69 1.24
C ARG A 75 3.11 5.29 0.66
N ALA A 76 4.06 4.48 1.14
CA ALA A 76 4.24 3.12 0.67
C ALA A 76 3.01 2.22 0.97
N PHE A 77 2.40 2.40 2.14
CA PHE A 77 1.20 1.66 2.53
C PHE A 77 0.00 2.01 1.63
N PHE A 78 -0.20 3.28 1.32
CA PHE A 78 -1.25 3.75 0.40
C PHE A 78 -0.94 3.44 -1.08
N ASP A 79 0.33 3.40 -1.49
CA ASP A 79 0.73 2.92 -2.82
C ASP A 79 0.37 1.44 -3.01
N GLY A 80 0.52 0.60 -1.97
CA GLY A 80 0.15 -0.82 -2.01
C GLY A 80 -1.34 -1.10 -1.83
N GLU A 81 -1.94 -0.57 -0.77
CA GLU A 81 -3.29 -0.95 -0.30
C GLU A 81 -4.34 0.15 -0.52
N GLY A 82 -3.89 1.37 -0.82
CA GLY A 82 -4.75 2.52 -0.99
C GLY A 82 -5.45 2.55 -2.35
N CYS A 83 -6.67 3.06 -2.36
CA CYS A 83 -7.45 3.34 -3.55
C CYS A 83 -8.00 4.77 -3.48
N ILE A 84 -7.89 5.50 -4.59
CA ILE A 84 -8.53 6.79 -4.76
C ILE A 84 -9.52 6.73 -5.92
N SER A 85 -10.77 7.03 -5.61
CA SER A 85 -11.88 7.05 -6.57
C SER A 85 -12.74 8.29 -6.33
N ARG A 86 -12.92 9.09 -7.38
CA ARG A 86 -13.58 10.41 -7.28
C ARG A 86 -12.89 11.25 -6.21
N ARG A 87 -13.59 11.61 -5.13
CA ARG A 87 -13.06 12.35 -3.98
C ARG A 87 -12.90 11.48 -2.73
N GLN A 88 -12.86 10.16 -2.87
CA GLN A 88 -12.73 9.23 -1.74
C GLN A 88 -11.38 8.53 -1.79
N LEU A 89 -10.58 8.77 -0.76
CA LEU A 89 -9.35 8.04 -0.48
C LEU A 89 -9.64 6.98 0.57
N THR A 90 -9.46 5.72 0.18
CA THR A 90 -9.68 4.54 1.02
C THR A 90 -8.41 3.73 1.17
N ILE A 91 -8.27 3.06 2.29
CA ILE A 91 -7.32 1.97 2.47
C ILE A 91 -8.03 0.76 3.05
N SER A 92 -7.74 -0.43 2.55
CA SER A 92 -8.36 -1.66 3.02
C SER A 92 -7.33 -2.68 3.46
N ASN A 93 -7.59 -3.38 4.55
CA ASN A 93 -6.73 -4.46 5.02
C ASN A 93 -7.52 -5.50 5.82
N THR A 94 -7.00 -6.72 5.91
CA THR A 94 -7.53 -7.75 6.80
C THR A 94 -7.03 -7.60 8.24
N ASN A 95 -5.90 -6.90 8.44
CA ASN A 95 -5.36 -6.58 9.75
C ASN A 95 -5.91 -5.23 10.23
N VAL A 96 -6.79 -5.28 11.24
CA VAL A 96 -7.43 -4.10 11.84
C VAL A 96 -6.43 -3.23 12.60
N GLU A 97 -5.49 -3.83 13.32
CA GLU A 97 -4.47 -3.09 14.09
C GLU A 97 -3.61 -2.22 13.18
N LEU A 98 -3.29 -2.73 11.98
CA LEU A 98 -2.53 -1.97 10.98
C LEU A 98 -3.31 -0.74 10.48
N LEU A 99 -4.63 -0.86 10.31
CA LEU A 99 -5.49 0.26 9.92
C LEU A 99 -5.63 1.30 11.03
N VAL A 100 -5.74 0.85 12.29
CA VAL A 100 -5.78 1.73 13.46
C VAL A 100 -4.45 2.47 13.61
N TYR A 101 -3.33 1.76 13.47
CA TYR A 101 -2.00 2.35 13.50
C TYR A 101 -1.79 3.37 12.38
N ALA A 102 -2.18 3.05 11.14
CA ALA A 102 -2.12 4.00 10.04
C ALA A 102 -2.95 5.27 10.31
N ARG A 103 -4.13 5.15 10.94
CA ARG A 103 -4.93 6.29 11.37
C ARG A 103 -4.22 7.14 12.41
N GLU A 104 -3.57 6.55 13.40
CA GLU A 104 -2.79 7.28 14.41
C GLU A 104 -1.64 8.06 13.77
N LEU A 105 -0.93 7.45 12.82
CA LEU A 105 0.13 8.12 12.08
C LEU A 105 -0.38 9.26 11.20
N LEU A 106 -1.55 9.10 10.55
CA LEU A 106 -2.18 10.15 9.74
C LEU A 106 -2.50 11.40 10.58
N ARG A 107 -2.96 11.22 11.82
CA ARG A 107 -3.27 12.33 12.75
C ARG A 107 -2.05 13.20 13.06
N LYS A 108 -0.84 12.63 13.07
CA LYS A 108 0.40 13.40 13.25
C LYS A 108 0.64 14.42 12.13
N PHE A 109 -0.02 14.25 10.98
CA PHE A 109 -0.01 15.17 9.85
C PHE A 109 -1.30 15.99 9.72
N GLY A 110 -2.16 16.01 10.75
CA GLY A 110 -3.47 16.66 10.70
C GLY A 110 -4.51 15.95 9.81
N VAL A 111 -4.19 14.76 9.28
CA VAL A 111 -5.06 14.02 8.38
C VAL A 111 -6.00 13.13 9.19
N GLU A 112 -7.23 13.58 9.41
CA GLU A 112 -8.26 12.73 10.02
C GLU A 112 -8.78 11.66 9.04
N SER A 113 -9.03 10.48 9.61
CA SER A 113 -9.63 9.34 8.92
C SER A 113 -10.65 8.63 9.81
N THR A 114 -11.63 8.00 9.17
CA THR A 114 -12.75 7.30 9.81
C THR A 114 -12.68 5.80 9.56
N GLY A 115 -13.27 5.00 10.45
CA GLY A 115 -13.16 3.54 10.46
C GLY A 115 -12.07 3.06 11.44
N PRO A 116 -11.61 1.80 11.34
CA PRO A 116 -11.91 0.83 10.27
C PRO A 116 -13.35 0.29 10.33
N TYR A 117 -13.99 0.19 9.17
CA TYR A 117 -15.33 -0.39 8.99
C TYR A 117 -15.24 -1.77 8.33
N LEU A 118 -16.18 -2.67 8.66
CA LEU A 118 -16.27 -3.96 7.99
C LEU A 118 -16.73 -3.78 6.53
N GLY A 119 -15.87 -4.17 5.57
CA GLY A 119 -16.16 -4.01 4.14
C GLY A 119 -16.56 -5.30 3.44
N LYS A 120 -15.83 -6.38 3.68
CA LYS A 120 -16.14 -7.70 3.11
C LYS A 120 -16.04 -8.76 4.19
N LEU A 121 -17.10 -9.53 4.36
CA LEU A 121 -17.13 -10.65 5.30
C LEU A 121 -16.32 -11.84 4.79
N ALA A 122 -15.72 -12.56 5.73
CA ALA A 122 -15.24 -13.92 5.52
C ALA A 122 -16.39 -14.80 4.97
N GLY A 123 -16.04 -15.73 4.09
CA GLY A 123 -17.00 -16.61 3.42
C GLY A 123 -17.59 -16.05 2.12
N THR A 124 -17.53 -14.73 1.88
CA THR A 124 -18.02 -14.14 0.63
C THR A 124 -17.12 -14.47 -0.57
N VAL A 125 -17.70 -14.46 -1.77
CA VAL A 125 -16.99 -14.76 -3.02
C VAL A 125 -16.30 -13.51 -3.57
N LEU A 126 -15.05 -13.66 -3.99
CA LEU A 126 -14.25 -12.69 -4.75
C LEU A 126 -14.05 -13.26 -6.15
N LYS A 127 -14.49 -12.52 -7.18
CA LYS A 127 -14.14 -12.82 -8.57
C LYS A 127 -12.90 -12.03 -8.94
N ASP A 128 -11.85 -12.74 -9.37
CA ASP A 128 -10.67 -12.10 -9.95
C ASP A 128 -11.05 -11.52 -11.33
N SER A 129 -10.83 -10.23 -11.51
CA SER A 129 -11.27 -9.51 -12.71
C SER A 129 -10.47 -9.87 -13.97
N GLN A 130 -9.28 -10.44 -13.84
CA GLN A 130 -8.43 -10.80 -14.98
C GLN A 130 -8.62 -12.26 -15.40
N THR A 131 -8.74 -13.16 -14.42
CA THR A 131 -8.83 -14.60 -14.68
C THR A 131 -10.26 -15.13 -14.64
N GLY A 132 -11.21 -14.34 -14.10
CA GLY A 132 -12.58 -14.77 -13.85
C GLY A 132 -12.72 -15.77 -12.70
N LYS A 133 -11.62 -16.21 -12.09
CA LYS A 133 -11.59 -17.25 -11.06
C LYS A 133 -12.27 -16.76 -9.79
N LEU A 134 -13.09 -17.63 -9.20
CA LEU A 134 -13.77 -17.37 -7.94
C LEU A 134 -12.92 -17.84 -6.77
N TYR A 135 -12.82 -16.98 -5.75
CA TYR A 135 -12.12 -17.24 -4.50
C TYR A 135 -13.06 -16.99 -3.33
N LYS A 136 -13.01 -17.85 -2.30
CA LYS A 136 -13.73 -17.60 -1.05
C LYS A 136 -12.82 -16.80 -0.11
N ARG A 137 -13.32 -15.67 0.41
CA ARG A 137 -12.56 -14.87 1.38
C ARG A 137 -12.42 -15.64 2.68
N LYS A 138 -11.19 -15.81 3.16
CA LYS A 138 -10.92 -16.52 4.43
C LYS A 138 -11.06 -15.63 5.66
N LYS A 139 -10.89 -14.31 5.49
CA LYS A 139 -10.89 -13.32 6.56
C LYS A 139 -11.82 -12.17 6.21
N ASN A 140 -12.30 -11.47 7.23
CA ASN A 140 -12.94 -10.17 7.07
C ASN A 140 -11.92 -9.17 6.51
N CYS A 141 -12.37 -8.32 5.60
CA CYS A 141 -11.60 -7.19 5.11
C CYS A 141 -12.27 -5.92 5.60
N TYR A 142 -11.47 -5.05 6.19
CA TYR A 142 -11.88 -3.78 6.75
C TYR A 142 -11.30 -2.65 5.91
N TYR A 143 -11.89 -1.47 6.04
CA TYR A 143 -11.42 -0.29 5.32
C TYR A 143 -11.59 0.98 6.14
N SER A 144 -10.72 1.94 5.90
CA SER A 144 -10.77 3.28 6.47
C SER A 144 -10.85 4.32 5.35
N TYR A 145 -11.48 5.45 5.64
CA TYR A 145 -11.56 6.60 4.74
C TYR A 145 -10.71 7.75 5.26
N VAL A 146 -9.96 8.40 4.38
CA VAL A 146 -9.46 9.75 4.63
C VAL A 146 -10.53 10.74 4.19
N SER A 147 -10.85 11.70 5.07
CA SER A 147 -11.86 12.72 4.77
C SER A 147 -11.46 13.55 3.55
N VAL A 148 -12.44 13.93 2.73
CA VAL A 148 -12.24 14.79 1.55
C VAL A 148 -11.54 16.10 1.92
N ARG A 149 -11.90 16.66 3.09
CA ARG A 149 -11.34 17.92 3.61
C ARG A 149 -9.84 17.82 3.89
N ASN A 150 -9.34 16.61 4.15
CA ASN A 150 -7.94 16.36 4.48
C ASN A 150 -7.12 15.87 3.28
N LEU A 151 -7.72 15.76 2.09
CA LEU A 151 -6.99 15.35 0.89
C LEU A 151 -5.85 16.32 0.52
N PRO A 152 -5.99 17.65 0.64
CA PRO A 152 -4.88 18.57 0.39
C PRO A 152 -3.70 18.31 1.34
N GLN A 153 -3.99 18.15 2.63
CA GLN A 153 -2.98 17.89 3.65
C GLN A 153 -2.32 16.51 3.49
N PHE A 154 -3.11 15.49 3.10
CA PHE A 154 -2.58 14.20 2.69
C PHE A 154 -1.68 14.34 1.46
N ALA A 155 -2.07 15.10 0.45
CA ALA A 155 -1.29 15.28 -0.79
C ALA A 155 0.03 16.02 -0.56
N GLU A 156 0.04 16.99 0.34
CA GLU A 156 1.21 17.77 0.71
C GLU A 156 2.24 16.93 1.48
N HIS A 157 1.82 16.28 2.56
CA HIS A 157 2.75 15.61 3.46
C HIS A 157 3.06 14.16 3.06
N ILE A 158 2.07 13.45 2.49
CA ILE A 158 2.14 12.02 2.23
C ILE A 158 2.07 11.76 0.74
N GLY A 159 0.95 11.98 0.06
CA GLY A 159 0.78 11.73 -1.36
C GLY A 159 1.05 10.28 -1.78
N PHE A 160 1.30 10.07 -3.06
CA PHE A 160 1.60 8.78 -3.68
C PHE A 160 2.91 8.84 -4.45
N THR A 161 3.63 7.72 -4.50
CA THR A 161 4.76 7.54 -5.43
C THR A 161 4.23 7.17 -6.81
N ILE A 162 3.15 6.38 -6.88
CA ILE A 162 2.55 5.96 -8.15
C ILE A 162 1.88 7.17 -8.81
N GLU A 163 2.42 7.58 -9.96
CA GLU A 163 2.02 8.82 -10.64
C GLU A 163 0.51 8.83 -10.97
N ARG A 164 -0.04 7.73 -11.46
CA ARG A 164 -1.48 7.59 -11.73
C ARG A 164 -2.34 7.90 -10.50
N LYS A 165 -1.95 7.41 -9.32
CA LYS A 165 -2.66 7.69 -8.06
C LYS A 165 -2.47 9.15 -7.65
N GLN A 166 -1.26 9.69 -7.80
CA GLN A 166 -0.97 11.09 -7.50
C GLN A 166 -1.77 12.07 -8.37
N ARG A 167 -1.93 11.79 -9.67
CA ARG A 167 -2.76 12.61 -10.57
C ARG A 167 -4.23 12.62 -10.13
N ARG A 168 -4.77 11.45 -9.75
CA ARG A 168 -6.14 11.36 -9.21
C ARG A 168 -6.30 12.09 -7.88
N LEU A 169 -5.28 12.06 -7.03
CA LEU A 169 -5.27 12.80 -5.78
C LEU A 169 -5.31 14.31 -6.01
N ARG A 170 -4.50 14.83 -6.93
CA ARG A 170 -4.53 16.25 -7.32
C ARG A 170 -5.91 16.66 -7.85
N ALA A 171 -6.49 15.87 -8.75
CA ALA A 171 -7.82 16.12 -9.29
C ALA A 171 -8.95 16.01 -8.25
N ALA A 172 -8.73 15.30 -7.14
CA ALA A 172 -9.69 15.21 -6.05
C ALA A 172 -9.61 16.40 -5.07
N CYS A 173 -8.49 17.12 -5.07
CA CYS A 173 -8.26 18.30 -4.23
C CYS A 173 -8.82 19.60 -4.87
N THR A 174 -9.04 19.59 -6.18
CA THR A 174 -9.75 20.63 -6.95
C THR A 174 -11.26 20.41 -6.90
#